data_AF-A0A1A8EAW1-F1
#
_entry.id   AF-A0A1A8EAW1-F1
#
_cell.length_a   1.000
_cell.length_b   1.000
_cell.length_c   1.000
_cell.angle_alpha   90.00
_cell.angle_beta   90.00
_cell.angle_gamma   90.00
#
_symmetry.space_group_name_H-M   'P 1'
#
loop_
_entity.id
_entity.type
_entity.pdbx_description
1 polymer ?
#
loop_
_entity_poly.entity_id
_entity_poly.type
_entity_poly.pdbx_seq_one_letter_code
_entity_poly.pdbx_strand_id
1 'polypeptide(L)'
;MVLAVFHSILPGIMLLLLCFFAFLHCWLNLFGELLRFADRMFYKDWWNSTSFANYYRTWNVVVHDWLYYYGYRDFLWLSNRRFRAAAMLSVFIVSAVVHEYALAMGFGFFYPVMFLLFAVFGVAFNFTMNDKRQSPLFNVIMWACLFLGQGVQVCLYCQEWYAQIHCPRTGDGFWELVMPRSWSCSYQT
;
A
#
# COMPACT_ATOMS: atom_id res chain seq x y z
N MET A 1 0.66 13.40 -18.24
CA MET A 1 0.82 12.48 -17.09
C MET A 1 1.25 13.20 -15.82
N VAL A 2 2.38 13.92 -15.80
CA VAL A 2 2.89 14.59 -14.59
C VAL A 2 1.86 15.53 -13.95
N LEU A 3 1.20 16.39 -14.73
CA LEU A 3 0.15 17.29 -14.23
C LEU A 3 -1.04 16.53 -13.61
N ALA A 4 -1.44 15.41 -14.21
CA ALA A 4 -2.53 14.57 -13.70
C ALA A 4 -2.16 13.92 -12.36
N VAL A 5 -0.91 13.48 -12.19
CA VAL A 5 -0.40 13.00 -10.91
C VAL A 5 -0.47 14.10 -9.87
N PHE A 6 0.02 15.31 -10.16
CA PHE A 6 -0.04 16.44 -9.23
C PHE A 6 -1.48 16.78 -8.78
N HIS A 7 -2.43 16.83 -9.71
CA HIS A 7 -3.83 17.07 -9.38
C HIS A 7 -4.46 15.92 -8.57
N SER A 8 -3.94 14.70 -8.70
CA SER A 8 -4.43 13.51 -7.99
C SER A 8 -3.86 13.36 -6.58
N ILE A 9 -2.83 14.13 -6.20
CA ILE A 9 -2.21 14.05 -4.86
C ILE A 9 -3.24 14.41 -3.77
N LEU A 10 -3.96 15.52 -3.94
CA LEU A 10 -4.95 16.00 -2.97
C LEU A 10 -6.10 14.99 -2.75
N PRO A 11 -6.80 14.51 -3.79
CA PRO A 11 -7.84 13.51 -3.59
C PRO A 11 -7.26 12.19 -3.07
N GLY A 12 -6.05 11.80 -3.49
CA GLY A 12 -5.39 10.58 -3.03
C GLY A 12 -5.09 10.60 -1.54
N ILE A 13 -4.56 11.69 -0.99
CA ILE A 13 -4.32 11.77 0.45
C ILE A 13 -5.61 11.87 1.25
N MET A 14 -6.61 12.62 0.75
CA MET A 14 -7.91 12.69 1.41
C MET A 14 -8.55 11.30 1.51
N LEU A 15 -8.47 10.51 0.43
CA LEU A 15 -8.95 9.13 0.43
C LEU A 15 -8.19 8.27 1.45
N LEU A 16 -6.86 8.36 1.50
CA LEU A 16 -6.06 7.64 2.49
C LEU A 16 -6.48 7.98 3.93
N LEU A 17 -6.60 9.27 4.27
CA LEU A 17 -6.96 9.71 5.62
C LEU A 17 -8.40 9.36 6.01
N LEU A 18 -9.33 9.52 5.07
CA LEU A 18 -10.74 9.18 5.30
C LEU A 18 -10.94 7.67 5.43
N CYS A 19 -10.33 6.86 4.56
CA CYS A 19 -10.38 5.40 4.66
C CYS A 19 -9.74 4.91 5.96
N PHE A 20 -8.60 5.49 6.36
CA PHE A 20 -7.96 5.19 7.64
C PHE A 20 -8.92 5.47 8.80
N PHE A 21 -9.50 6.66 8.86
CA PHE A 21 -10.40 7.04 9.94
C PHE A 21 -11.69 6.21 9.94
N ALA A 22 -12.35 6.08 8.79
CA ALA A 22 -13.60 5.34 8.67
C ALA A 22 -13.43 3.85 9.02
N PHE A 23 -12.36 3.21 8.54
CA PHE A 23 -12.15 1.79 8.77
C PHE A 23 -11.41 1.49 10.07
N LEU A 24 -10.18 1.98 10.24
CA LEU A 24 -9.36 1.60 11.41
C LEU A 24 -9.88 2.23 12.71
N HIS A 25 -10.39 3.46 12.65
CA HIS A 25 -10.90 4.13 13.84
C HIS A 25 -12.38 3.81 14.06
N CYS A 26 -13.28 4.21 13.16
CA CYS A 26 -14.71 4.08 13.41
C CYS A 26 -15.21 2.63 13.34
N TRP A 27 -14.91 1.91 12.26
CA TRP A 27 -15.44 0.55 12.05
C TRP A 27 -14.88 -0.45 13.08
N LEU A 28 -13.57 -0.50 13.28
CA LEU A 28 -12.99 -1.44 14.25
C LEU A 28 -13.40 -1.13 15.70
N ASN A 29 -13.51 0.14 16.10
CA ASN A 29 -14.03 0.46 17.44
C ASN A 29 -15.52 0.12 17.58
N LEU A 30 -16.34 0.34 16.54
CA LEU A 30 -17.74 -0.06 16.56
C LEU A 30 -17.87 -1.57 16.83
N PHE A 31 -17.13 -2.40 16.08
CA PHE A 31 -17.13 -3.85 16.30
C PHE A 31 -16.50 -4.24 17.64
N GLY A 32 -15.48 -3.51 18.10
CA GLY A 32 -14.89 -3.70 19.42
C GLY A 32 -15.93 -3.50 20.53
N GLU A 33 -16.76 -2.47 20.45
CA GLU A 33 -17.85 -2.23 21.40
C GLU A 33 -18.94 -3.30 21.31
N LEU A 34 -19.40 -3.63 20.10
CA LEU A 34 -20.44 -4.62 19.87
C LEU A 34 -20.03 -6.02 20.38
N LEU A 35 -18.77 -6.38 20.19
CA LEU A 35 -18.21 -7.67 20.62
C LEU A 35 -17.68 -7.63 22.06
N ARG A 36 -17.75 -6.48 22.75
CA ARG A 36 -17.17 -6.26 24.09
C ARG A 36 -15.68 -6.60 24.15
N PHE A 37 -14.95 -6.33 23.07
CA PHE A 37 -13.52 -6.51 22.98
C PHE A 37 -12.80 -5.29 23.56
N ALA A 38 -11.97 -5.53 24.58
CA ALA A 38 -11.34 -4.47 25.37
C ALA A 38 -10.08 -3.89 24.72
N ASP A 39 -9.36 -4.66 23.89
CA ASP A 39 -8.15 -4.16 23.23
C ASP A 39 -8.51 -3.36 21.98
N ARG A 40 -8.21 -2.06 22.01
CA ARG A 40 -8.58 -1.11 20.96
C ARG A 40 -7.38 -0.48 20.29
N MET A 41 -6.18 -1.03 20.51
CA MET A 41 -4.94 -0.50 19.94
C MET A 41 -4.76 -0.93 18.48
N PHE A 42 -5.69 -0.54 17.60
CA PHE A 42 -5.65 -0.90 16.18
C PHE A 42 -4.59 -0.14 15.38
N TYR A 43 -4.20 1.04 15.85
CA TYR A 43 -3.16 1.89 15.27
C TYR A 43 -2.45 2.70 16.38
N LYS A 44 -1.29 3.28 16.05
CA LYS A 44 -0.53 4.20 16.91
C LYS A 44 -0.30 5.52 16.15
N ASP A 45 0.47 6.45 16.73
CA ASP A 45 0.76 7.77 16.18
C ASP A 45 1.67 7.73 14.93
N TRP A 46 1.19 7.11 13.85
CA TRP A 46 1.94 6.87 12.63
C TRP A 46 2.32 8.17 11.91
N TRP A 47 1.53 9.24 12.07
CA TRP A 47 1.76 10.56 11.49
C TRP A 47 3.02 11.25 12.03
N ASN A 48 3.50 10.85 13.21
CA ASN A 48 4.73 11.36 13.80
C ASN A 48 5.95 10.47 13.50
N SER A 49 5.82 9.51 12.57
CA SER A 49 6.90 8.60 12.23
C SER A 49 8.00 9.30 11.43
N THR A 50 9.23 9.18 11.91
CA THR A 50 10.44 9.66 11.22
C THR A 50 11.07 8.59 10.31
N SER A 51 10.64 7.33 10.42
CA SER A 51 11.12 6.23 9.59
C SER A 51 9.96 5.48 8.93
N PHE A 52 10.21 4.92 7.74
CA PHE A 52 9.23 4.05 7.07
C PHE A 52 9.01 2.75 7.85
N ALA A 53 10.04 2.24 8.54
CA ALA A 53 9.92 1.10 9.43
C ALA A 53 8.90 1.36 10.56
N ASN A 54 8.96 2.54 11.19
CA ASN A 54 8.01 2.91 12.24
C ASN A 54 6.60 3.16 11.67
N TYR A 55 6.50 3.77 10.49
CA TYR A 55 5.23 3.95 9.79
C TYR A 55 4.51 2.61 9.57
N TYR A 56 5.18 1.60 8.99
CA TYR A 56 4.58 0.28 8.75
C TYR A 56 4.16 -0.45 10.03
N ARG A 57 4.86 -0.23 11.16
CA ARG A 57 4.53 -0.80 12.47
C ARG A 57 3.31 -0.16 13.13
N THR A 58 3.08 1.12 12.86
CA THR A 58 2.12 1.94 13.62
C THR A 58 0.84 2.25 12.86
N TRP A 59 0.86 2.17 11.52
CA TRP A 59 -0.29 2.44 10.66
C TRP A 59 -1.46 1.48 10.91
N ASN A 60 -1.22 0.17 10.81
CA ASN A 60 -2.22 -0.87 11.05
C ASN A 60 -1.57 -1.96 11.90
N VAL A 61 -1.73 -1.84 13.22
CA VAL A 61 -1.10 -2.75 14.19
C VAL A 61 -1.64 -4.17 14.03
N VAL A 62 -2.93 -4.33 13.71
CA VAL A 62 -3.56 -5.65 13.56
C VAL A 62 -2.88 -6.46 12.45
N VAL A 63 -2.74 -5.87 11.26
CA VAL A 63 -2.11 -6.55 10.11
C VAL A 63 -0.61 -6.68 10.33
N HIS A 64 0.02 -5.65 10.89
CA HIS A 64 1.45 -5.69 11.19
C HIS A 64 1.79 -6.83 12.15
N ASP A 65 1.06 -6.97 13.25
CA ASP A 65 1.34 -7.99 14.27
C ASP A 65 1.09 -9.39 13.71
N TRP A 66 0.05 -9.58 12.89
CA TRP A 66 -0.16 -10.83 12.19
C TRP A 66 1.02 -11.19 11.27
N LEU A 67 1.47 -10.24 10.44
CA LEU A 67 2.63 -10.42 9.55
C LEU A 67 3.92 -10.65 10.34
N TYR A 68 4.09 -9.99 11.48
CA TYR A 68 5.27 -10.11 12.32
C TYR A 68 5.34 -11.47 13.01
N TYR A 69 4.26 -11.90 13.67
CA TYR A 69 4.25 -13.12 14.46
C TYR A 69 4.17 -14.38 13.60
N TYR A 70 3.38 -14.39 12.53
CA TYR A 70 3.17 -15.58 11.69
C TYR A 70 4.00 -15.55 10.40
N GLY A 71 4.33 -14.37 9.88
CA GLY A 71 5.19 -14.26 8.69
C GLY A 71 6.66 -14.21 9.07
N TYR A 72 7.08 -13.10 9.69
CA TYR A 72 8.49 -12.82 9.95
C TYR A 72 9.10 -13.81 10.96
N ARG A 73 8.46 -14.01 12.12
CA ARG A 73 9.03 -14.82 13.21
C ARG A 73 9.13 -16.29 12.84
N ASP A 74 8.11 -16.84 12.17
CA ASP A 74 8.10 -18.24 11.77
C ASP A 74 9.11 -18.50 10.64
N PHE A 75 9.22 -17.61 9.65
CA PHE A 75 10.27 -17.70 8.63
C PHE A 75 11.68 -17.56 9.24
N LEU A 76 11.85 -16.67 10.23
CA LEU A 76 13.10 -16.53 10.95
C LEU A 76 13.45 -17.81 11.72
N TRP A 77 12.45 -18.46 12.33
CA TRP A 77 12.62 -19.72 13.03
C TRP A 77 13.02 -20.86 12.07
N LEU A 78 12.33 -20.98 10.93
CA LEU A 78 12.65 -21.95 9.87
C LEU A 78 14.05 -21.75 9.28
N SER A 79 14.51 -20.50 9.15
CA SER A 79 15.85 -20.18 8.66
C SER A 79 16.95 -20.23 9.74
N ASN A 80 16.64 -20.79 10.91
CA ASN A 80 17.52 -20.88 12.07
C ASN A 80 18.17 -19.53 12.45
N ARG A 81 17.38 -18.45 12.32
CA ARG A 81 17.75 -17.06 12.61
C ARG A 81 18.91 -16.47 11.81
N ARG A 82 19.35 -17.13 10.73
CA ARG A 82 20.46 -16.65 9.89
C ARG A 82 20.06 -15.53 8.92
N PHE A 83 18.85 -15.56 8.37
CA PHE A 83 18.48 -14.69 7.24
C PHE A 83 17.42 -13.64 7.59
N ARG A 84 17.77 -12.65 8.42
CA ARG A 84 16.86 -11.56 8.83
C ARG A 84 16.37 -10.70 7.65
N ALA A 85 17.25 -10.37 6.71
CA ALA A 85 16.89 -9.55 5.55
C ALA A 85 15.95 -10.30 4.60
N ALA A 86 16.18 -11.60 4.39
CA ALA A 86 15.29 -12.43 3.57
C ALA A 86 13.91 -12.59 4.22
N ALA A 87 13.85 -12.76 5.56
CA ALA A 87 12.60 -12.83 6.32
C ALA A 87 11.79 -11.53 6.24
N MET A 88 12.47 -10.39 6.24
CA MET A 88 11.83 -9.10 6.05
C MET A 88 11.30 -8.97 4.61
N LEU A 89 12.14 -9.25 3.61
CA LEU A 89 11.78 -9.16 2.20
C LEU A 89 10.60 -10.08 1.85
N SER A 90 10.56 -11.31 2.40
CA SER A 90 9.45 -12.24 2.18
C SER A 90 8.13 -11.68 2.67
N VAL A 91 8.11 -11.04 3.85
CA VAL A 91 6.89 -10.40 4.39
C VAL A 91 6.46 -9.21 3.54
N PHE A 92 7.39 -8.40 3.05
CA PHE A 92 7.08 -7.30 2.13
C PHE A 92 6.51 -7.81 0.80
N ILE A 93 7.08 -8.88 0.22
CA ILE A 93 6.59 -9.48 -1.03
C ILE A 93 5.18 -10.06 -0.82
N VAL A 94 4.96 -10.84 0.25
CA VAL A 94 3.64 -11.39 0.56
C VAL A 94 2.61 -10.28 0.72
N SER A 95 2.95 -9.22 1.47
CA SER A 95 2.08 -8.06 1.62
C SER A 95 1.77 -7.40 0.27
N ALA A 96 2.79 -7.16 -0.57
CA ALA A 96 2.61 -6.53 -1.88
C ALA A 96 1.71 -7.36 -2.81
N VAL A 97 1.87 -8.70 -2.82
CA VAL A 97 1.03 -9.62 -3.61
C VAL A 97 -0.41 -9.60 -3.13
N VAL A 98 -0.66 -9.62 -1.81
CA VAL A 98 -2.03 -9.58 -1.28
C VAL A 98 -2.72 -8.26 -1.59
N HIS A 99 -2.00 -7.12 -1.48
CA HIS A 99 -2.56 -5.82 -1.86
C HIS A 99 -2.91 -5.77 -3.35
N GLU A 100 -2.00 -6.24 -4.22
CA GLU A 100 -2.26 -6.31 -5.66
C GLU A 100 -3.44 -7.23 -5.98
N TYR A 101 -3.53 -8.39 -5.33
CA TYR A 101 -4.65 -9.32 -5.49
C TYR A 101 -5.99 -8.68 -5.09
N ALA A 102 -6.03 -7.97 -3.95
CA ALA A 102 -7.25 -7.29 -3.51
C ALA A 102 -7.69 -6.21 -4.51
N LEU A 103 -6.75 -5.43 -5.05
CA LEU A 103 -7.06 -4.41 -6.07
C LEU A 103 -7.47 -5.05 -7.39
N ALA A 104 -6.81 -6.12 -7.83
CA ALA A 104 -7.14 -6.81 -9.06
C ALA A 104 -8.54 -7.43 -9.02
N MET A 105 -8.92 -7.99 -7.88
CA MET A 105 -10.28 -8.50 -7.66
C MET A 105 -11.32 -7.37 -7.55
N GLY A 106 -10.96 -6.23 -6.95
CA GLY A 106 -11.85 -5.08 -6.81
C GLY A 106 -12.13 -4.36 -8.14
N PHE A 107 -11.10 -4.22 -8.99
CA PHE A 107 -11.20 -3.51 -10.27
C PHE A 107 -11.42 -4.44 -11.48
N GLY A 108 -11.24 -5.75 -11.36
CA GLY A 108 -11.44 -6.69 -12.48
C GLY A 108 -10.33 -6.65 -13.56
N PHE A 109 -9.19 -6.05 -13.23
CA PHE A 109 -8.00 -6.04 -14.08
C PHE A 109 -6.71 -6.10 -13.25
N PHE A 110 -5.63 -6.58 -13.85
CA PHE A 110 -4.33 -6.66 -13.18
C PHE A 110 -3.44 -5.50 -13.62
N TYR A 111 -3.02 -4.65 -12.67
CA TYR A 111 -2.15 -3.52 -12.98
C TYR A 111 -1.15 -3.26 -11.83
N PRO A 112 0.09 -3.81 -11.91
CA PRO A 112 0.98 -4.02 -10.76
C PRO A 112 1.69 -2.78 -10.22
N VAL A 113 1.03 -1.61 -10.25
CA VAL A 113 1.56 -0.35 -9.69
C VAL A 113 1.71 -0.46 -8.18
N MET A 114 0.75 -1.07 -7.49
CA MET A 114 0.81 -1.22 -6.04
C MET A 114 1.95 -2.16 -5.64
N PHE A 115 2.08 -3.28 -6.35
CA PHE A 115 3.18 -4.21 -6.15
C PHE A 115 4.55 -3.53 -6.30
N LEU A 116 4.76 -2.78 -7.39
CA LEU A 116 6.03 -2.09 -7.64
C LEU A 116 6.31 -1.00 -6.60
N LEU A 117 5.29 -0.24 -6.19
CA LEU A 117 5.47 0.79 -5.16
C LEU A 117 5.90 0.18 -3.82
N PHE A 118 5.27 -0.91 -3.40
CA PHE A 118 5.61 -1.57 -2.14
C PHE A 118 6.93 -2.35 -2.20
N ALA A 119 7.15 -3.14 -3.25
CA ALA A 119 8.31 -4.01 -3.37
C ALA A 119 9.61 -3.24 -3.64
N VAL A 120 9.56 -2.17 -4.44
CA VAL A 120 10.75 -1.38 -4.78
C VAL A 120 10.94 -0.24 -3.80
N PHE A 121 9.97 0.68 -3.74
CA PHE A 121 10.10 1.89 -2.94
C PHE A 121 9.94 1.59 -1.46
N GLY A 122 8.99 0.75 -1.06
CA GLY A 122 8.81 0.34 0.34
C GLY A 122 10.08 -0.31 0.93
N VAL A 123 10.70 -1.23 0.18
CA VAL A 123 11.95 -1.89 0.61
C VAL A 123 13.13 -0.90 0.62
N ALA A 124 13.29 -0.10 -0.44
CA ALA A 124 14.36 0.88 -0.52
C ALA A 124 14.29 1.92 0.60
N PHE A 125 13.09 2.44 0.89
CA PHE A 125 12.88 3.39 1.97
C PHE A 125 13.05 2.78 3.35
N ASN A 126 12.65 1.52 3.55
CA ASN A 126 12.87 0.82 4.81
C ASN A 126 14.36 0.67 5.14
N PHE A 127 15.24 0.45 4.14
CA PHE A 127 16.69 0.41 4.36
C PHE A 127 17.35 1.79 4.45
N THR A 128 16.86 2.77 3.67
CA THR A 128 17.46 4.11 3.59
C THR A 128 17.08 4.99 4.79
N MET A 129 15.81 4.95 5.19
CA MET A 129 15.24 5.73 6.29
C MET A 129 15.06 4.83 7.52
N ASN A 130 16.20 4.42 8.08
CA ASN A 130 16.25 3.57 9.28
C ASN A 130 15.95 4.37 10.57
N ASP A 131 15.53 3.63 11.61
CA ASP A 131 15.14 4.14 12.95
C ASP A 131 16.23 4.96 13.68
N LYS A 132 17.48 4.96 13.19
CA LYS A 132 18.60 5.74 13.73
C LYS A 132 18.50 7.24 13.42
N ARG A 133 17.67 7.65 12.46
CA ARG A 133 17.55 9.04 12.02
C ARG A 133 16.25 9.67 12.52
N GLN A 134 16.28 10.28 13.70
CA GLN A 134 15.09 10.85 14.35
C GLN A 134 14.89 12.36 14.12
N SER A 135 15.50 12.92 13.07
CA SER A 135 15.31 14.34 12.76
C SER A 135 13.90 14.58 12.21
N PRO A 136 13.25 15.72 12.55
CA PRO A 136 11.92 16.09 12.02
C PRO A 136 11.90 16.21 10.50
N LEU A 137 13.06 16.44 9.85
CA LEU A 137 13.20 16.42 8.39
C LEU A 137 12.68 15.10 7.79
N PHE A 138 12.95 13.97 8.45
CA PHE A 138 12.54 12.67 7.91
C PHE A 138 11.03 12.46 7.98
N ASN A 139 10.32 13.12 8.91
CA ASN A 139 8.86 13.14 8.93
C ASN A 139 8.33 13.88 7.69
N VAL A 140 8.90 15.05 7.37
CA VAL A 140 8.53 15.82 6.15
C VAL A 140 8.79 15.01 4.87
N ILE A 141 9.94 14.34 4.78
CA ILE A 141 10.28 13.47 3.64
C ILE A 141 9.29 12.30 3.55
N MET A 142 8.95 11.67 4.67
CA MET A 142 7.98 10.57 4.70
C MET A 142 6.62 11.03 4.17
N TRP A 143 6.11 12.17 4.63
CA TRP A 143 4.87 12.75 4.11
C TRP A 143 4.96 13.09 2.63
N ALA A 144 6.06 13.68 2.16
CA ALA A 144 6.25 13.99 0.75
C ALA A 144 6.19 12.72 -0.13
N CYS A 145 6.84 11.62 0.32
CA CYS A 145 6.78 10.33 -0.35
C CYS A 145 5.37 9.71 -0.31
N LEU A 146 4.66 9.84 0.82
CA LEU A 146 3.29 9.36 0.97
C LEU A 146 2.32 10.10 0.04
N PHE A 147 2.39 11.43 -0.02
CA PHE A 147 1.60 12.27 -0.93
C PHE A 147 1.84 11.88 -2.39
N LEU A 148 3.10 11.77 -2.79
CA LEU A 148 3.45 11.40 -4.15
C LEU A 148 2.99 9.98 -4.49
N GLY A 149 3.22 9.02 -3.58
CA GLY A 149 2.82 7.63 -3.76
C GLY A 149 1.30 7.47 -3.94
N GLN A 150 0.51 8.13 -3.10
CA GLN A 150 -0.96 8.11 -3.21
C GLN A 150 -1.45 8.79 -4.48
N GLY A 151 -0.85 9.94 -4.85
CA GLY A 151 -1.19 10.63 -6.10
C GLY A 151 -0.92 9.79 -7.34
N VAL A 152 0.23 9.10 -7.39
CA VAL A 152 0.58 8.17 -8.48
C VAL A 152 -0.39 6.99 -8.54
N GLN A 153 -0.70 6.38 -7.39
CA GLN A 153 -1.63 5.25 -7.34
C GLN A 153 -3.01 5.64 -7.88
N VAL A 154 -3.64 6.67 -7.31
CA VAL A 154 -4.98 7.10 -7.73
C VAL A 154 -5.00 7.52 -9.19
N CYS A 155 -4.01 8.29 -9.65
CA CYS A 155 -3.94 8.71 -11.06
C CYS A 155 -3.89 7.51 -12.00
N LEU A 156 -2.95 6.58 -11.75
CA LEU A 156 -2.70 5.47 -12.66
C LEU A 156 -3.85 4.44 -12.66
N TYR A 157 -4.41 4.11 -11.50
CA TYR A 157 -5.56 3.20 -11.42
C TYR A 157 -6.82 3.80 -12.04
N CYS A 158 -7.11 5.09 -11.80
CA CYS A 158 -8.25 5.74 -12.44
C CYS A 158 -8.08 5.81 -13.96
N GLN A 159 -6.88 6.14 -14.45
CA GLN A 159 -6.61 6.17 -15.90
C GLN A 159 -6.80 4.81 -16.54
N GLU A 160 -6.31 3.74 -15.92
CA GLU A 160 -6.51 2.38 -16.43
C GLU A 160 -7.98 1.98 -16.41
N TRP A 161 -8.70 2.28 -15.33
CA TRP A 161 -10.14 2.02 -15.24
C TRP A 161 -10.93 2.74 -16.34
N TYR A 162 -10.71 4.04 -16.54
CA TYR A 162 -11.37 4.77 -17.61
C TYR A 162 -10.94 4.29 -19.00
N ALA A 163 -9.68 3.92 -19.20
CA ALA A 163 -9.23 3.37 -20.48
C ALA A 163 -9.94 2.06 -20.82
N GLN A 164 -10.23 1.21 -19.84
CA GLN A 164 -10.98 -0.03 -20.06
C GLN A 164 -12.46 0.20 -20.38
N ILE A 165 -13.06 1.27 -19.86
CA ILE A 165 -14.43 1.66 -20.22
C ILE A 165 -14.49 2.15 -21.67
N HIS A 166 -13.54 2.99 -22.09
CA HIS A 166 -13.55 3.57 -23.44
C HIS A 166 -13.06 2.58 -24.52
N CYS A 167 -12.15 1.68 -24.17
CA CYS A 167 -11.64 0.61 -25.03
C CYS A 167 -11.99 -0.76 -24.41
N PRO A 168 -13.24 -1.26 -24.60
CA PRO A 168 -13.67 -2.52 -24.00
C PRO A 168 -12.86 -3.70 -24.55
N ARG A 169 -12.77 -4.76 -23.74
CA ARG A 169 -12.10 -6.00 -24.12
C ARG A 169 -12.77 -6.62 -25.34
N THR A 170 -11.96 -7.03 -26.31
CA THR A 170 -12.40 -7.74 -27.51
C THR A 170 -12.20 -9.25 -27.41
N GLY A 171 -11.44 -9.75 -26.43
CA GLY A 171 -11.29 -11.19 -26.17
C GLY A 171 -11.02 -11.56 -24.70
N ASP A 172 -11.10 -12.86 -24.39
CA ASP A 172 -10.93 -13.42 -23.04
C ASP A 172 -9.47 -13.85 -22.74
N GLY A 173 -8.50 -13.37 -23.53
CA GLY A 173 -7.11 -13.78 -23.39
C GLY A 173 -6.46 -13.29 -22.09
N PHE A 174 -5.66 -14.13 -21.44
CA PHE A 174 -4.88 -13.76 -20.24
C PHE A 174 -4.05 -12.47 -20.45
N TRP A 175 -3.49 -12.29 -21.64
CA TRP A 175 -2.73 -11.10 -21.99
C TRP A 175 -3.58 -9.82 -22.03
N GLU A 176 -4.87 -9.90 -22.33
CA GLU A 176 -5.80 -8.76 -22.23
C GLU A 176 -6.16 -8.40 -20.77
N LEU A 177 -5.84 -9.26 -19.82
CA LEU A 177 -5.98 -9.00 -18.39
C LEU A 177 -4.78 -8.27 -17.80
N VAL A 178 -3.59 -8.55 -18.33
CA VAL A 178 -2.29 -8.10 -17.79
C VAL A 178 -1.75 -6.87 -18.52
N MET A 179 -2.06 -6.69 -19.80
CA MET A 179 -1.58 -5.54 -20.56
C MET A 179 -2.37 -4.27 -20.23
N PRO A 180 -1.71 -3.20 -19.75
CA PRO A 180 -2.40 -1.96 -19.42
C PRO A 180 -2.87 -1.24 -20.68
N ARG A 181 -4.14 -0.84 -20.71
CA ARG A 181 -4.75 -0.16 -21.87
C ARG A 181 -4.56 1.34 -21.85
N SER A 182 -4.24 1.91 -20.70
CA SER A 182 -3.93 3.34 -20.53
C SER A 182 -2.82 3.87 -21.46
N TRP A 183 -1.95 2.98 -21.97
CA TRP A 183 -0.83 3.34 -22.86
C TRP A 183 -1.09 3.00 -24.32
N SER A 184 -2.02 2.08 -24.62
CA SER A 184 -2.25 1.55 -25.96
C SER A 184 -3.56 2.03 -26.60
N CYS A 185 -4.54 2.46 -25.80
CA CYS A 185 -5.82 2.98 -26.30
C CYS A 185 -5.60 4.40 -26.85
N SER A 186 -5.68 4.56 -28.17
CA SER A 186 -5.80 5.87 -28.79
C SER A 186 -7.28 6.26 -28.76
N TYR A 187 -7.61 7.32 -28.03
CA TYR A 187 -8.97 7.86 -28.03
C TYR A 187 -9.28 8.30 -29.46
N GLN A 188 -10.21 7.60 -30.12
CA GLN A 188 -10.83 8.13 -31.33
C GLN A 188 -11.70 9.32 -30.89
N THR A 189 -11.17 10.52 -31.09
CA THR A 189 -11.92 11.79 -31.00
C THR A 189 -13.00 11.86 -32.06
#